data_AF-A2EL46-F1
#
_entry.id   AF-A2EL46-F1
#
_cell.length_a   1.000
_cell.length_b   1.000
_cell.length_c   1.000
_cell.angle_alpha   90.00
_cell.angle_beta   90.00
_cell.angle_gamma   90.00
#
_symmetry.space_group_name_H-M   'P 1'
#
loop_
_entity.id
_entity.type
_entity.pdbx_description
1 polymer ?
#
loop_
_entity_poly.entity_id
_entity_poly.type
_entity_poly.pdbx_seq_one_letter_code
_entity_poly.pdbx_strand_id
1 'polypeptide(L)'
;MSTDENSSVPSDGESISSTSRSQTSMNSSFRSSFASESEAMEQGEYADDANNDPEFKKMFDATKEEYKKAKAQSLAIQTKFMSIFKGDYNTPNINDSSTRYQEALSQFEQKMAEHEQTKSQYNTELQAIQEKAEQADKHRLEREKEFHEIREQACKNAIKQRTNKPLTAVEINTKEGKLVKAERDLENARIQFILTKSKYRQTEEELDQQDQLSEGLHLIDFEQLKIENQSLNEKKAEKLQDLEKIRKKIVDNAHILTHVKEKLHFVSRQKEGLITMQKKIDTDYTEARAKLATARIHRDKVRDDNSNLKKSSGLIGMTDLLYDFENRSNELELMKDKVTELQQKWRDLVAMQHELEAKIAQHPPLDPTLLRMNR
;
A
#
# COMPACT_ATOMS: atom_id res chain seq x y z
N MET A 1 -15.05 53.85 -77.02
CA MET A 1 -16.39 54.11 -76.43
C MET A 1 -16.42 53.30 -75.14
N SER A 2 -15.88 53.79 -74.03
CA SER A 2 -16.23 55.01 -73.25
C SER A 2 -17.45 54.79 -72.36
N THR A 3 -17.34 55.35 -71.14
CA THR A 3 -18.28 55.46 -69.99
C THR A 3 -18.30 54.21 -69.09
N ASP A 4 -17.65 54.15 -67.92
CA ASP A 4 -17.65 54.99 -66.68
C ASP A 4 -19.01 55.12 -65.97
N GLU A 5 -19.03 54.67 -64.70
CA GLU A 5 -19.73 55.20 -63.49
C GLU A 5 -19.95 54.02 -62.50
N ASN A 6 -19.17 53.83 -61.42
CA ASN A 6 -18.97 54.57 -60.16
C ASN A 6 -19.95 54.20 -59.02
N SER A 7 -19.37 54.00 -57.82
CA SER A 7 -19.98 53.89 -56.46
C SER A 7 -20.68 52.54 -56.14
N SER A 8 -20.59 51.91 -54.95
CA SER A 8 -20.12 52.30 -53.62
C SER A 8 -19.71 51.04 -52.84
N VAL A 9 -18.61 51.12 -52.10
CA VAL A 9 -18.18 50.14 -51.09
C VAL A 9 -18.78 50.54 -49.73
N PRO A 10 -19.44 49.65 -48.97
CA PRO A 10 -19.65 49.88 -47.55
C PRO A 10 -18.48 49.29 -46.75
N SER A 11 -17.83 50.19 -46.02
CA SER A 11 -16.84 49.91 -44.98
C SER A 11 -17.55 49.50 -43.70
N ASP A 12 -17.68 48.21 -43.42
CA ASP A 12 -18.17 47.70 -42.13
C ASP A 12 -17.01 47.44 -41.18
N GLY A 13 -16.46 48.55 -40.68
CA GLY A 13 -15.43 48.62 -39.66
C GLY A 13 -15.97 49.19 -38.35
N GLU A 14 -17.23 48.96 -37.97
CA GLU A 14 -17.79 49.42 -36.69
C GLU A 14 -18.81 48.43 -36.12
N SER A 15 -18.39 47.45 -35.32
CA SER A 15 -19.32 46.67 -34.47
C SER A 15 -18.71 46.02 -33.21
N ILE A 16 -17.44 46.28 -32.90
CA ILE A 16 -16.78 45.66 -31.74
C ILE A 16 -16.79 46.59 -30.51
N SER A 17 -17.06 47.89 -30.69
CA SER A 17 -17.11 48.88 -29.60
C SER A 17 -18.49 48.95 -28.89
N SER A 18 -19.58 48.71 -29.61
CA SER A 18 -20.95 48.75 -29.07
C SER A 18 -21.32 47.53 -28.21
N THR A 19 -20.66 46.40 -28.44
CA THR A 19 -20.89 45.15 -27.68
C THR A 19 -20.28 45.22 -26.28
N SER A 20 -19.11 45.84 -26.13
CA SER A 20 -18.40 45.96 -24.85
C SER A 20 -19.07 46.89 -23.84
N ARG A 21 -19.79 47.92 -24.32
CA ARG A 21 -20.58 48.84 -23.46
C ARG A 21 -21.88 48.20 -22.95
N SER A 22 -22.47 47.29 -23.72
CA SER A 22 -23.71 46.61 -23.35
C SER A 22 -23.49 45.55 -22.27
N GLN A 23 -22.32 44.90 -22.23
CA GLN A 23 -22.02 43.88 -21.22
C GLN A 23 -21.75 44.47 -19.82
N THR A 24 -21.14 45.66 -19.73
CA THR A 24 -20.90 46.31 -18.44
C THR A 24 -22.20 46.84 -17.80
N SER A 25 -23.17 47.27 -18.61
CA SER A 25 -24.50 47.72 -18.17
C SER A 25 -25.39 46.57 -17.67
N MET A 26 -25.29 45.39 -18.29
CA MET A 26 -25.98 44.20 -17.82
C MET A 26 -25.38 43.67 -16.51
N ASN A 27 -24.05 43.70 -16.35
CA ASN A 27 -23.40 43.24 -15.12
C ASN A 27 -23.70 44.11 -13.89
N SER A 28 -23.91 45.42 -14.05
CA SER A 28 -24.33 46.30 -12.93
C SER A 28 -25.81 46.11 -12.57
N SER A 29 -26.67 45.89 -13.58
CA SER A 29 -28.11 45.66 -13.39
C SER A 29 -28.41 44.30 -12.75
N PHE A 30 -27.66 43.24 -13.12
CA PHE A 30 -27.79 41.92 -12.49
C PHE A 30 -27.31 41.91 -11.03
N ARG A 31 -26.24 42.66 -10.71
CA ARG A 31 -25.71 42.71 -9.34
C ARG A 31 -26.58 43.57 -8.41
N SER A 32 -27.22 44.62 -8.93
CA SER A 32 -28.15 45.45 -8.15
C SER A 32 -29.51 44.79 -7.93
N SER A 33 -30.04 44.03 -8.91
CA SER A 33 -31.28 43.27 -8.71
C SER A 33 -31.09 42.12 -7.72
N PHE A 34 -29.94 41.41 -7.79
CA PHE A 34 -29.66 40.29 -6.91
C PHE A 34 -29.40 40.68 -5.44
N ALA A 35 -28.86 41.88 -5.21
CA ALA A 35 -28.68 42.43 -3.86
C ALA A 35 -30.03 42.94 -3.29
N SER A 36 -30.84 43.60 -4.11
CA SER A 36 -32.14 44.16 -3.68
C SER A 36 -33.18 43.07 -3.38
N GLU A 37 -33.11 41.93 -4.07
CA GLU A 37 -34.03 40.80 -3.87
C GLU A 37 -33.62 39.89 -2.68
N SER A 38 -32.36 40.00 -2.22
CA SER A 38 -31.88 39.33 -1.00
C SER A 38 -32.33 40.04 0.28
N GLU A 39 -32.43 41.37 0.27
CA GLU A 39 -32.84 42.15 1.45
C GLU A 39 -34.37 42.28 1.57
N ALA A 40 -35.11 42.21 0.46
CA ALA A 40 -36.58 42.33 0.46
C ALA A 40 -37.33 41.08 0.98
N MET A 41 -36.65 39.94 1.19
CA MET A 41 -37.27 38.70 1.67
C MET A 41 -37.04 38.40 3.15
N GLU A 42 -36.23 39.19 3.86
CA GLU A 42 -35.93 38.98 5.29
C GLU A 42 -36.81 39.83 6.23
N GLN A 43 -37.58 40.79 5.70
CA GLN A 43 -38.54 41.60 6.46
C GLN A 43 -39.89 41.65 5.75
N GLY A 44 -40.70 40.62 5.99
CA GLY A 44 -42.09 40.54 5.57
C GLY A 44 -42.90 39.83 6.66
N GLU A 45 -43.35 40.62 7.63
CA GLU A 45 -44.32 40.25 8.66
C GLU A 45 -45.61 39.73 8.01
N TYR A 46 -45.80 38.41 8.00
CA TYR A 46 -47.12 37.76 7.98
C TYR A 46 -47.09 36.61 8.97
N ALA A 47 -46.85 36.94 10.23
CA ALA A 47 -47.11 36.06 11.35
C ALA A 47 -48.47 36.48 11.94
N ASP A 48 -49.56 35.91 11.40
CA ASP A 48 -50.82 35.64 12.11
C ASP A 48 -51.87 35.18 11.09
N ASP A 49 -51.92 33.87 10.83
CA ASP A 49 -53.14 33.08 10.47
C ASP A 49 -52.83 31.68 9.86
N ALA A 50 -51.64 31.12 10.06
CA ALA A 50 -51.28 29.80 9.52
C ALA A 50 -51.24 28.68 10.58
N ASN A 51 -52.16 28.69 11.55
CA ASN A 51 -52.22 27.67 12.61
C ASN A 51 -53.27 26.57 12.37
N ASN A 52 -53.88 26.45 11.19
CA ASN A 52 -55.00 25.50 11.00
C ASN A 52 -54.90 24.50 9.84
N ASP A 53 -53.74 24.28 9.22
CA ASP A 53 -53.58 23.09 8.38
C ASP A 53 -52.14 22.52 8.39
N PRO A 54 -51.90 21.39 9.08
CA PRO A 54 -50.60 20.72 9.08
C PRO A 54 -50.19 20.18 7.71
N GLU A 55 -51.11 19.97 6.77
CA GLU A 55 -50.77 19.59 5.39
C GLU A 55 -50.21 20.76 4.59
N PHE A 56 -50.80 21.96 4.73
CA PHE A 56 -50.32 23.15 4.02
C PHE A 56 -48.89 23.53 4.43
N LYS A 57 -48.56 23.41 5.72
CA LYS A 57 -47.20 23.68 6.22
C LYS A 57 -46.17 22.70 5.65
N LYS A 58 -46.52 21.41 5.56
CA LYS A 58 -45.67 20.39 4.93
C LYS A 58 -45.48 20.64 3.43
N MET A 59 -46.54 21.02 2.72
CA MET A 59 -46.47 21.34 1.29
C MET A 59 -45.64 22.61 1.03
N PHE A 60 -45.77 23.61 1.89
CA PHE A 60 -44.98 24.84 1.83
C PHE A 60 -43.49 24.57 2.11
N ASP A 61 -43.18 23.78 3.13
CA ASP A 61 -41.79 23.41 3.44
C ASP A 61 -41.19 22.53 2.32
N ALA A 62 -41.96 21.62 1.73
CA ALA A 62 -41.52 20.80 0.59
C ALA A 62 -41.24 21.65 -0.66
N THR A 63 -42.14 22.58 -1.01
CA THR A 63 -41.95 23.49 -2.15
C THR A 63 -40.80 24.48 -1.91
N LYS A 64 -40.57 24.91 -0.66
CA LYS A 64 -39.40 25.71 -0.28
C LYS A 64 -38.10 24.94 -0.44
N GLU A 65 -38.06 23.65 -0.11
CA GLU A 65 -36.90 22.80 -0.34
C GLU A 65 -36.66 22.50 -1.83
N GLU A 66 -37.72 22.31 -2.62
CA GLU A 66 -37.61 22.21 -4.08
C GLU A 66 -37.08 23.50 -4.71
N TYR A 67 -37.55 24.66 -4.26
CA TYR A 67 -37.06 25.95 -4.70
C TYR A 67 -35.57 26.14 -4.34
N LYS A 68 -35.14 25.76 -3.13
CA LYS A 68 -33.72 25.78 -2.75
C LYS A 68 -32.88 24.86 -3.63
N LYS A 69 -33.37 23.66 -3.95
CA LYS A 69 -32.69 22.72 -4.87
C LYS A 69 -32.57 23.31 -6.27
N ALA A 70 -33.65 23.87 -6.82
CA ALA A 70 -33.65 24.53 -8.12
C ALA A 70 -32.70 25.74 -8.14
N LYS A 71 -32.68 26.55 -7.08
CA LYS A 71 -31.75 27.67 -6.92
C LYS A 71 -30.30 27.21 -6.85
N ALA A 72 -30.01 26.13 -6.11
CA ALA A 72 -28.67 25.54 -6.04
C ALA A 72 -28.21 24.98 -7.39
N GLN A 73 -29.11 24.33 -8.14
CA GLN A 73 -28.84 23.85 -9.50
C GLN A 73 -28.57 25.02 -10.47
N SER A 74 -29.39 26.09 -10.41
CA SER A 74 -29.18 27.31 -11.20
C SER A 74 -27.84 27.97 -10.88
N LEU A 75 -27.47 28.03 -9.59
CA LEU A 75 -26.19 28.60 -9.16
C LEU A 75 -25.00 27.73 -9.59
N ALA A 76 -25.15 26.40 -9.58
CA ALA A 76 -24.14 25.47 -10.08
C ALA A 76 -23.96 25.61 -11.61
N ILE A 77 -25.05 25.77 -12.37
CA ILE A 77 -25.01 26.03 -13.81
C ILE A 77 -24.36 27.39 -14.08
N GLN A 78 -24.72 28.44 -13.35
CA GLN A 78 -24.08 29.75 -13.47
C GLN A 78 -22.59 29.71 -13.10
N THR A 79 -22.20 28.93 -12.09
CA THR A 79 -20.79 28.74 -11.71
C THR A 79 -20.03 28.01 -12.81
N LYS A 80 -20.62 26.97 -13.42
CA LYS A 80 -20.07 26.23 -14.55
C LYS A 80 -19.98 27.08 -15.83
N PHE A 81 -20.95 27.96 -16.05
CA PHE A 81 -20.92 28.92 -17.14
C PHE A 81 -19.84 29.99 -16.91
N MET A 82 -19.70 30.48 -15.68
CA MET A 82 -18.64 31.41 -15.29
C MET A 82 -17.26 30.77 -15.35
N SER A 83 -17.09 29.46 -15.09
CA SER A 83 -15.81 28.77 -15.27
C SER A 83 -15.45 28.55 -16.74
N ILE A 84 -16.44 28.50 -17.63
CA ILE A 84 -16.20 28.49 -19.09
C ILE A 84 -15.76 29.89 -19.57
N PHE A 85 -16.31 30.97 -18.98
CA PHE A 85 -16.00 32.34 -19.36
C PHE A 85 -14.73 32.91 -18.70
N LYS A 86 -14.43 32.52 -17.46
CA LYS A 86 -13.17 32.83 -16.77
C LYS A 86 -12.16 31.76 -17.11
N GLY A 87 -11.48 31.92 -18.24
CA GLY A 87 -10.57 30.93 -18.82
C GLY A 87 -9.58 30.30 -17.83
N ASP A 88 -9.93 29.13 -17.31
CA ASP A 88 -8.97 28.13 -16.90
C ASP A 88 -8.52 27.40 -18.16
N TYR A 89 -7.24 27.54 -18.48
CA TYR A 89 -6.55 26.91 -19.61
C TYR A 89 -6.49 25.39 -19.42
N ASN A 90 -7.60 24.70 -19.71
CA ASN A 90 -7.65 23.27 -20.08
C ASN A 90 -9.04 22.84 -20.56
N THR A 91 -9.73 23.69 -21.33
CA THR A 91 -10.89 23.26 -22.14
C THR A 91 -10.42 22.98 -23.57
N PRO A 92 -10.79 21.83 -24.17
CA PRO A 92 -10.55 21.60 -25.58
C PRO A 92 -11.16 22.75 -26.37
N ASN A 93 -10.37 23.32 -27.26
CA ASN A 93 -10.68 24.45 -28.13
C ASN A 93 -12.17 24.49 -28.52
N ILE A 94 -12.91 25.51 -28.09
CA ILE A 94 -14.35 25.67 -28.38
C ILE A 94 -14.60 25.67 -29.90
N ASN A 95 -13.63 26.12 -30.70
CA ASN A 95 -13.67 26.01 -32.15
C ASN A 95 -13.62 24.56 -32.65
N ASP A 96 -12.89 23.64 -32.01
CA ASP A 96 -12.92 22.21 -32.39
C ASP A 96 -14.28 21.57 -32.10
N SER A 97 -14.94 21.97 -31.01
CA SER A 97 -16.28 21.47 -30.70
C SER A 97 -17.35 22.01 -31.66
N SER A 98 -17.24 23.28 -32.05
CA SER A 98 -18.12 23.91 -33.05
C SER A 98 -17.89 23.32 -34.44
N THR A 99 -16.63 23.13 -34.84
CA THR A 99 -16.28 22.52 -36.13
C THR A 99 -16.76 21.08 -36.21
N ARG A 100 -16.55 20.26 -35.18
CA ARG A 100 -17.07 18.88 -35.13
C ARG A 100 -18.60 18.82 -35.18
N TYR A 101 -19.27 19.75 -34.51
CA TYR A 101 -20.73 19.85 -34.57
C TYR A 101 -21.20 20.22 -35.99
N GLN A 102 -20.51 21.15 -36.64
CA GLN A 102 -20.81 21.58 -38.01
C GLN A 102 -20.50 20.49 -39.04
N GLU A 103 -19.42 19.74 -38.87
CA GLU A 103 -19.11 18.53 -39.65
C GLU A 103 -20.17 17.45 -39.44
N ALA A 104 -20.63 17.23 -38.20
CA ALA A 104 -21.70 16.27 -37.91
C ALA A 104 -23.04 16.69 -38.55
N LEU A 105 -23.37 17.99 -38.53
CA LEU A 105 -24.54 18.53 -39.24
C LEU A 105 -24.43 18.37 -40.75
N SER A 106 -23.25 18.65 -41.33
CA SER A 106 -23.02 18.47 -42.77
C SER A 106 -23.12 16.99 -43.18
N GLN A 107 -22.55 16.08 -42.39
CA GLN A 107 -22.71 14.63 -42.61
C GLN A 107 -24.17 14.20 -42.47
N PHE A 108 -24.90 14.77 -41.52
CA PHE A 108 -26.33 14.50 -41.37
C PHE A 108 -27.13 15.00 -42.58
N GLU A 109 -26.90 16.22 -43.04
CA GLU A 109 -27.52 16.77 -44.25
C GLU A 109 -27.19 15.92 -45.49
N GLN A 110 -25.94 15.49 -45.63
CA GLN A 110 -25.54 14.57 -46.70
C GLN A 110 -26.32 13.25 -46.60
N LYS A 111 -26.42 12.65 -45.41
CA LYS A 111 -27.15 11.40 -45.19
C LYS A 111 -28.65 11.56 -45.45
N MET A 112 -29.23 12.71 -45.09
CA MET A 112 -30.62 13.04 -45.39
C MET A 112 -30.85 13.20 -46.90
N ALA A 113 -29.94 13.86 -47.61
CA ALA A 113 -30.02 14.00 -49.07
C ALA A 113 -29.88 12.63 -49.77
N GLU A 114 -28.92 11.80 -49.34
CA GLU A 114 -28.76 10.42 -49.81
C GLU A 114 -30.05 9.61 -49.58
N HIS A 115 -30.64 9.71 -48.37
CA HIS A 115 -31.88 9.02 -48.04
C HIS A 115 -33.06 9.47 -48.90
N GLU A 116 -33.24 10.77 -49.11
CA GLU A 116 -34.32 11.31 -49.94
C GLU A 116 -34.15 10.90 -51.41
N GLN A 117 -32.91 10.89 -51.92
CA GLN A 117 -32.60 10.41 -53.26
C GLN A 117 -32.94 8.92 -53.41
N THR A 118 -32.48 8.08 -52.49
CA THR A 118 -32.77 6.64 -52.49
C THR A 118 -34.26 6.36 -52.39
N LYS A 119 -34.97 7.11 -51.53
CA LYS A 119 -36.43 7.03 -51.41
C LYS A 119 -37.14 7.41 -52.70
N SER A 120 -36.70 8.50 -53.35
CA SER A 120 -37.24 8.91 -54.65
C SER A 120 -37.03 7.83 -55.71
N GLN A 121 -35.84 7.21 -55.75
CA GLN A 121 -35.53 6.12 -56.68
C GLN A 121 -36.45 4.92 -56.45
N TYR A 122 -36.57 4.43 -55.21
CA TYR A 122 -37.46 3.32 -54.89
C TYR A 122 -38.93 3.63 -55.17
N ASN A 123 -39.38 4.87 -54.95
CA ASN A 123 -40.73 5.27 -55.31
C ASN A 123 -40.97 5.23 -56.82
N THR A 124 -40.00 5.70 -57.63
CA THR A 124 -40.12 5.62 -59.10
C THR A 124 -40.09 4.16 -59.60
N GLU A 125 -39.26 3.31 -58.99
CA GLU A 125 -39.23 1.87 -59.32
C GLU A 125 -40.53 1.18 -58.92
N LEU A 126 -41.09 1.49 -57.75
CA LEU A 126 -42.39 0.98 -57.30
C LEU A 126 -43.52 1.38 -58.26
N GLN A 127 -43.56 2.64 -58.68
CA GLN A 127 -44.54 3.11 -59.66
C GLN A 127 -44.38 2.37 -61.00
N ALA A 128 -43.15 2.20 -61.50
CA ALA A 128 -42.91 1.47 -62.73
C ALA A 128 -43.31 -0.02 -62.63
N ILE A 129 -43.12 -0.66 -61.47
CA ILE A 129 -43.56 -2.03 -61.22
C ILE A 129 -45.08 -2.11 -61.15
N GLN A 130 -45.73 -1.16 -60.47
CA GLN A 130 -47.20 -1.08 -60.38
C GLN A 130 -47.83 -0.91 -61.76
N GLU A 131 -47.34 0.03 -62.57
CA GLU A 131 -47.83 0.24 -63.92
C GLU A 131 -47.68 -1.00 -64.80
N LYS A 132 -46.54 -1.70 -64.71
CA LYS A 132 -46.32 -2.96 -65.44
C LYS A 132 -47.29 -4.05 -64.97
N ALA A 133 -47.54 -4.16 -63.67
CA ALA A 133 -48.48 -5.12 -63.10
C ALA A 133 -49.91 -4.83 -63.59
N GLU A 134 -50.34 -3.57 -63.56
CA GLU A 134 -51.65 -3.15 -64.06
C GLU A 134 -51.82 -3.41 -65.57
N GLN A 135 -50.78 -3.14 -66.37
CA GLN A 135 -50.80 -3.44 -67.80
C GLN A 135 -50.89 -4.95 -68.06
N ALA A 136 -50.12 -5.75 -67.32
CA ALA A 136 -50.18 -7.21 -67.42
C ALA A 136 -51.57 -7.76 -67.02
N ASP A 137 -52.18 -7.20 -65.97
CA ASP A 137 -53.53 -7.59 -65.53
C ASP A 137 -54.61 -7.21 -66.56
N LYS A 138 -54.50 -6.03 -67.18
CA LYS A 138 -55.39 -5.63 -68.28
C LYS A 138 -55.30 -6.62 -69.44
N HIS A 139 -54.08 -6.92 -69.90
CA HIS A 139 -53.87 -7.90 -70.96
C HIS A 139 -54.35 -9.31 -70.59
N ARG A 140 -54.18 -9.73 -69.33
CA ARG A 140 -54.72 -10.99 -68.81
C ARG A 140 -56.24 -11.03 -68.93
N LEU A 141 -56.92 -9.96 -68.50
CA LEU A 141 -58.38 -9.86 -68.53
C LEU A 141 -58.92 -9.84 -69.97
N GLU A 142 -58.25 -9.11 -70.87
CA GLU A 142 -58.59 -9.08 -72.31
C GLU A 142 -58.52 -10.48 -72.92
N ARG A 143 -57.40 -11.20 -72.71
CA ARG A 143 -57.24 -12.57 -73.22
C ARG A 143 -58.20 -13.57 -72.58
N GLU A 144 -58.51 -13.41 -71.30
CA GLU A 144 -59.49 -14.23 -70.60
C GLU A 144 -60.89 -14.02 -71.21
N LYS A 145 -61.25 -12.78 -71.53
CA LYS A 145 -62.51 -12.44 -72.20
C LYS A 145 -62.57 -13.00 -73.62
N GLU A 146 -61.52 -12.82 -74.43
CA GLU A 146 -61.44 -13.41 -75.78
C GLU A 146 -61.62 -14.93 -75.74
N PHE A 147 -60.94 -15.59 -74.80
CA PHE A 147 -61.06 -17.04 -74.62
C PHE A 147 -62.46 -17.46 -74.19
N HIS A 148 -63.09 -16.70 -73.29
CA HIS A 148 -64.47 -16.93 -72.87
C HIS A 148 -65.45 -16.81 -74.05
N GLU A 149 -65.29 -15.80 -74.91
CA GLU A 149 -66.13 -15.62 -76.12
C GLU A 149 -65.98 -16.78 -77.10
N ILE A 150 -64.74 -17.24 -77.36
CA ILE A 150 -64.49 -18.42 -78.20
C ILE A 150 -65.12 -19.67 -77.58
N ARG A 151 -64.98 -19.85 -76.27
CA ARG A 151 -65.55 -20.98 -75.51
C ARG A 151 -67.07 -20.97 -75.56
N GLU A 152 -67.70 -19.81 -75.41
CA GLU A 152 -69.15 -19.64 -75.49
C GLU A 152 -69.68 -19.96 -76.89
N GLN A 153 -69.01 -19.49 -77.95
CA GLN A 153 -69.35 -19.80 -79.34
C GLN A 153 -69.21 -21.31 -79.62
N ALA A 154 -68.13 -21.94 -79.16
CA ALA A 154 -67.94 -23.39 -79.28
C ALA A 154 -69.05 -24.18 -78.56
N CYS A 155 -69.50 -23.73 -77.38
CA CYS A 155 -70.59 -24.35 -76.63
C CYS A 155 -71.95 -24.21 -77.33
N LYS A 156 -72.23 -23.07 -77.97
CA LYS A 156 -73.45 -22.84 -78.76
C LYS A 156 -73.55 -23.78 -79.96
N ASN A 157 -72.41 -24.09 -80.58
CA ASN A 157 -72.32 -24.98 -81.73
C ASN A 157 -72.23 -26.48 -81.35
N ALA A 158 -72.14 -26.81 -80.06
CA ALA A 158 -71.97 -28.17 -79.60
C ALA A 158 -73.28 -28.97 -79.56
N ILE A 159 -73.20 -30.24 -79.95
CA ILE A 159 -74.33 -31.17 -80.03
C ILE A 159 -74.09 -32.35 -79.07
N LYS A 160 -75.16 -32.82 -78.41
CA LYS A 160 -75.11 -33.99 -77.53
C LYS A 160 -74.98 -35.27 -78.37
N GLN A 161 -73.89 -36.01 -78.19
CA GLN A 161 -73.60 -37.26 -78.94
C GLN A 161 -74.73 -38.29 -78.90
N ARG A 162 -75.45 -38.44 -77.77
CA ARG A 162 -76.50 -39.47 -77.63
C ARG A 162 -77.86 -39.09 -78.23
N THR A 163 -78.15 -37.81 -78.32
CA THR A 163 -79.48 -37.30 -78.71
C THR A 163 -79.46 -36.44 -79.97
N ASN A 164 -78.29 -36.11 -80.50
CA ASN A 164 -78.06 -35.20 -81.64
C ASN A 164 -78.78 -33.84 -81.52
N LYS A 165 -79.13 -33.45 -80.28
CA LYS A 165 -79.75 -32.15 -79.97
C LYS A 165 -78.68 -31.16 -79.48
N PRO A 166 -78.82 -29.86 -79.79
CA PRO A 166 -77.92 -28.83 -79.26
C PRO A 166 -77.97 -28.80 -77.73
N LEU A 167 -76.89 -28.32 -77.10
CA LEU A 167 -76.87 -28.12 -75.65
C LEU A 167 -77.89 -27.06 -75.23
N THR A 168 -78.55 -27.28 -74.09
CA THR A 168 -79.50 -26.30 -73.54
C THR A 168 -78.73 -25.21 -72.80
N ALA A 169 -79.19 -23.95 -72.86
CA ALA A 169 -78.54 -22.82 -72.18
C ALA A 169 -78.29 -23.07 -70.67
N VAL A 170 -79.20 -23.78 -70.00
CA VAL A 170 -79.06 -24.17 -68.59
C VAL A 170 -77.85 -25.09 -68.35
N GLU A 171 -77.61 -26.05 -69.24
CA GLU A 171 -76.48 -26.99 -69.13
C GLU A 171 -75.15 -26.31 -69.44
N ILE A 172 -75.15 -25.35 -70.38
CA ILE A 172 -73.98 -24.52 -70.70
C ILE A 172 -73.61 -23.69 -69.48
N ASN A 173 -74.55 -22.94 -68.90
CA ASN A 173 -74.31 -22.12 -67.70
C ASN A 173 -73.86 -22.95 -66.49
N THR A 174 -74.41 -24.17 -66.32
CA THR A 174 -74.00 -25.06 -65.23
C THR A 174 -72.56 -25.55 -65.40
N LYS A 175 -72.14 -25.88 -66.63
CA LYS A 175 -70.76 -26.28 -66.92
C LYS A 175 -69.80 -25.11 -66.81
N GLU A 176 -70.19 -23.94 -67.30
CA GLU A 176 -69.40 -22.71 -67.21
C GLU A 176 -69.17 -22.31 -65.75
N GLY A 177 -70.21 -22.33 -64.90
CA GLY A 177 -70.06 -22.05 -63.48
C GLY A 177 -69.12 -23.02 -62.75
N LYS A 178 -69.10 -24.30 -63.16
CA LYS A 178 -68.14 -25.29 -62.62
C LYS A 178 -66.71 -25.01 -63.08
N LEU A 179 -66.52 -24.63 -64.34
CA LEU A 179 -65.21 -24.28 -64.89
C LEU A 179 -64.65 -23.03 -64.22
N VAL A 180 -65.42 -21.95 -64.11
CA VAL A 180 -64.99 -20.71 -63.44
C VAL A 180 -64.59 -20.98 -61.99
N LYS A 181 -65.34 -21.83 -61.28
CA LYS A 181 -64.96 -22.23 -59.92
C LYS A 181 -63.63 -22.99 -59.89
N ALA A 182 -63.45 -23.97 -60.78
CA ALA A 182 -62.21 -24.74 -60.86
C ALA A 182 -61.00 -23.89 -61.30
N GLU A 183 -61.19 -22.93 -62.21
CA GLU A 183 -60.18 -21.96 -62.65
C GLU A 183 -59.76 -21.06 -61.48
N ARG A 184 -60.71 -20.57 -60.69
CA ARG A 184 -60.44 -19.78 -59.48
C ARG A 184 -59.71 -20.59 -58.40
N ASP A 185 -60.10 -21.84 -58.18
CA ASP A 185 -59.42 -22.72 -57.23
C ASP A 185 -57.98 -23.03 -57.67
N LEU A 186 -57.76 -23.23 -58.97
CA LEU A 186 -56.42 -23.41 -59.55
C LEU A 186 -55.55 -22.15 -59.41
N GLU A 187 -56.11 -20.97 -59.66
CA GLU A 187 -55.42 -19.69 -59.47
C GLU A 187 -55.00 -19.50 -58.01
N ASN A 188 -55.92 -19.72 -57.06
CA ASN A 188 -55.62 -19.67 -55.64
C ASN A 188 -54.50 -20.65 -55.25
N ALA A 189 -54.54 -21.89 -55.75
CA ALA A 189 -53.50 -22.87 -55.48
C ALA A 189 -52.14 -22.45 -56.04
N ARG A 190 -52.08 -21.84 -57.23
CA ARG A 190 -50.85 -21.29 -57.81
C ARG A 190 -50.27 -20.15 -56.99
N ILE A 191 -51.12 -19.22 -56.53
CA ILE A 191 -50.69 -18.13 -55.65
C ILE A 191 -50.11 -18.69 -54.35
N GLN A 192 -50.81 -19.64 -53.71
CA GLN A 192 -50.33 -20.29 -52.49
C GLN A 192 -49.01 -21.02 -52.71
N PHE A 193 -48.83 -21.70 -53.85
CA PHE A 193 -47.58 -22.33 -54.21
C PHE A 193 -46.43 -21.32 -54.35
N ILE A 194 -46.65 -20.20 -55.05
CA ILE A 194 -45.63 -19.15 -55.22
C ILE A 194 -45.26 -18.54 -53.86
N LEU A 195 -46.25 -18.23 -53.02
CA LEU A 195 -46.02 -17.70 -51.67
C LEU A 195 -45.22 -18.67 -50.81
N THR A 196 -45.61 -19.94 -50.82
CA THR A 196 -44.92 -20.98 -50.03
C THR A 196 -43.50 -21.20 -50.53
N LYS A 197 -43.28 -21.22 -51.84
CA LYS A 197 -41.94 -21.31 -52.44
C LYS A 197 -41.06 -20.12 -52.07
N SER A 198 -41.60 -18.91 -52.08
CA SER A 198 -40.88 -17.71 -51.66
C SER A 198 -40.50 -17.76 -50.19
N LYS A 199 -41.43 -18.19 -49.31
CA LYS A 199 -41.16 -18.36 -47.88
C LYS A 199 -40.10 -19.43 -47.62
N TYR A 200 -40.20 -20.58 -48.30
CA TYR A 200 -39.21 -21.65 -48.19
C TYR A 200 -37.81 -21.12 -48.53
N ARG A 201 -37.68 -20.41 -49.66
CA ARG A 201 -36.41 -19.83 -50.07
C ARG A 201 -35.88 -18.83 -49.04
N GLN A 202 -36.75 -17.97 -48.50
CA GLN A 202 -36.35 -17.03 -47.46
C GLN A 202 -35.84 -17.76 -46.19
N THR A 203 -36.57 -18.79 -45.73
CA THR A 203 -36.15 -19.56 -44.55
C THR A 203 -34.87 -20.36 -44.79
N GLU A 204 -34.64 -20.82 -46.02
CA GLU A 204 -33.41 -21.50 -46.43
C GLU A 204 -32.22 -20.52 -46.43
N GLU A 205 -32.39 -19.33 -47.00
CA GLU A 205 -31.38 -18.27 -46.96
C GLU A 205 -31.08 -17.79 -45.52
N GLU A 206 -32.07 -17.72 -44.65
CA GLU A 206 -31.90 -17.42 -43.23
C GLU A 206 -31.14 -18.53 -42.49
N LEU A 207 -31.42 -19.80 -42.80
CA LEU A 207 -30.72 -20.95 -42.21
C LEU A 207 -29.25 -20.98 -42.65
N ASP A 208 -28.98 -20.81 -43.94
CA ASP A 208 -27.62 -20.78 -44.48
C ASP A 208 -26.77 -19.65 -43.85
N GLN A 209 -27.37 -18.48 -43.59
CA GLN A 209 -26.71 -17.38 -42.90
C GLN A 209 -26.38 -17.73 -41.43
N GLN A 210 -27.29 -18.42 -40.74
CA GLN A 210 -27.06 -18.87 -39.36
C GLN A 210 -25.95 -19.93 -39.29
N ASP A 211 -25.95 -20.90 -40.21
CA ASP A 211 -24.93 -21.95 -40.26
C ASP A 211 -23.54 -21.37 -40.55
N GLN A 212 -23.42 -20.42 -41.48
CA GLN A 212 -22.14 -19.74 -41.77
C GLN A 212 -21.59 -18.95 -40.57
N LEU A 213 -22.46 -18.30 -39.77
CA LEU A 213 -22.03 -17.61 -38.55
C LEU A 213 -21.66 -18.60 -37.43
N SER A 214 -22.40 -19.69 -37.30
CA SER A 214 -22.20 -20.69 -36.24
C SER A 214 -20.89 -21.47 -36.43
N GLU A 215 -20.56 -21.86 -37.65
CA GLU A 215 -19.36 -22.65 -37.94
C GLU A 215 -18.05 -21.88 -37.66
N GLY A 216 -18.02 -20.57 -38.00
CA GLY A 216 -16.87 -19.71 -37.73
C GLY A 216 -16.69 -19.35 -36.26
N LEU A 217 -17.80 -19.05 -35.55
CA LEU A 217 -17.74 -18.61 -34.16
C LEU A 217 -17.30 -19.75 -33.21
N HIS A 218 -17.86 -20.94 -33.38
CA HIS A 218 -17.51 -22.09 -32.53
C HIS A 218 -16.06 -22.54 -32.72
N LEU A 219 -15.52 -22.42 -33.94
CA LEU A 219 -14.13 -22.73 -34.22
C LEU A 219 -13.18 -21.74 -33.53
N ILE A 220 -13.49 -20.44 -33.58
CA ILE A 220 -12.70 -19.41 -32.92
C ILE A 220 -12.71 -19.62 -31.40
N ASP A 221 -13.88 -19.86 -30.80
CA ASP A 221 -13.99 -20.12 -29.36
C ASP A 221 -13.20 -21.36 -28.95
N PHE A 222 -13.24 -22.42 -29.76
CA PHE A 222 -12.46 -23.64 -29.52
C PHE A 222 -10.95 -23.40 -29.62
N GLU A 223 -10.49 -22.67 -30.64
CA GLU A 223 -9.08 -22.31 -30.77
C GLU A 223 -8.60 -21.40 -29.64
N GLN A 224 -9.44 -20.47 -29.19
CA GLN A 224 -9.15 -19.60 -28.05
C GLN A 224 -9.00 -20.43 -26.75
N LEU A 225 -9.94 -21.34 -26.49
CA LEU A 225 -9.86 -22.28 -25.36
C LEU A 225 -8.58 -23.13 -25.40
N LYS A 226 -8.15 -23.53 -26.58
CA LYS A 226 -6.91 -24.29 -26.78
C LYS A 226 -5.67 -23.45 -26.44
N ILE A 227 -5.62 -22.20 -26.90
CA ILE A 227 -4.53 -21.26 -26.57
C ILE A 227 -4.48 -20.99 -25.07
N GLU A 228 -5.65 -20.74 -24.45
CA GLU A 228 -5.73 -20.51 -23.00
C GLU A 228 -5.28 -21.73 -22.20
N ASN A 229 -5.71 -22.93 -22.59
CA ASN A 229 -5.29 -24.16 -21.92
C ASN A 229 -3.78 -24.37 -22.02
N GLN A 230 -3.20 -24.12 -23.19
CA GLN A 230 -1.76 -24.19 -23.39
C GLN A 230 -1.02 -23.18 -22.51
N SER A 231 -1.45 -21.90 -22.51
CA SER A 231 -0.84 -20.85 -21.69
C SER A 231 -0.92 -21.16 -20.19
N LEU A 232 -2.05 -21.67 -19.71
CA LEU A 232 -2.22 -22.09 -18.32
C LEU A 232 -1.31 -23.27 -17.96
N ASN A 233 -1.14 -24.23 -18.86
CA ASN A 233 -0.23 -25.35 -18.65
C ASN A 233 1.23 -24.90 -18.61
N GLU A 234 1.65 -23.98 -19.47
CA GLU A 234 2.99 -23.40 -19.45
C GLU A 234 3.25 -22.66 -18.11
N LYS A 235 2.29 -21.85 -17.66
CA LYS A 235 2.38 -21.16 -16.37
C LYS A 235 2.41 -22.12 -15.19
N LYS A 236 1.65 -23.22 -15.25
CA LYS A 236 1.70 -24.29 -14.24
C LYS A 236 3.07 -24.96 -14.21
N ALA A 237 3.67 -25.23 -15.37
CA ALA A 237 5.01 -25.81 -15.46
C ALA A 237 6.09 -24.87 -14.89
N GLU A 238 6.04 -23.57 -15.21
CA GLU A 238 6.93 -22.56 -14.64
C GLU A 238 6.84 -22.52 -13.10
N LYS A 239 5.61 -22.48 -12.57
CA LYS A 239 5.38 -22.47 -11.11
C LYS A 239 5.85 -23.76 -10.43
N LEU A 240 5.69 -24.92 -11.08
CA LEU A 240 6.23 -26.18 -10.58
C LEU A 240 7.77 -26.14 -10.52
N GLN A 241 8.41 -25.58 -11.54
CA GLN A 241 9.87 -25.43 -11.56
C GLN A 241 10.35 -24.49 -10.46
N ASP A 242 9.68 -23.37 -10.23
CA ASP A 242 10.02 -22.44 -9.15
C ASP A 242 9.81 -23.05 -7.77
N LEU A 243 8.72 -23.81 -7.58
CA LEU A 243 8.47 -24.55 -6.35
C LEU A 243 9.61 -25.55 -6.08
N GLU A 244 10.07 -26.26 -7.11
CA GLU A 244 11.21 -27.17 -7.00
C GLU A 244 12.52 -26.44 -6.65
N LYS A 245 12.78 -25.27 -7.23
CA LYS A 245 13.93 -24.43 -6.84
C LYS A 245 13.86 -24.04 -5.36
N ILE A 246 12.67 -23.67 -4.87
CA ILE A 246 12.48 -23.30 -3.46
C ILE A 246 12.70 -24.51 -2.55
N ARG A 247 12.18 -25.69 -2.90
CA ARG A 247 12.42 -26.93 -2.13
C ARG A 247 13.91 -27.24 -2.00
N LYS A 248 14.68 -27.13 -3.09
CA LYS A 248 16.14 -27.30 -3.05
C LYS A 248 16.80 -26.31 -2.10
N LYS A 249 16.44 -25.02 -2.18
CA LYS A 249 16.94 -24.00 -1.24
C LYS A 249 16.59 -24.31 0.23
N ILE A 250 15.41 -24.86 0.50
CA ILE A 250 15.01 -25.26 1.86
C ILE A 250 15.92 -26.39 2.37
N VAL A 251 16.19 -27.40 1.54
CA VAL A 251 17.09 -28.51 1.89
C VAL A 251 18.51 -27.99 2.15
N ASP A 252 19.05 -27.17 1.26
CA ASP A 252 20.39 -26.59 1.40
C ASP A 252 20.50 -25.75 2.68
N ASN A 253 19.50 -24.91 2.95
CA ASN A 253 19.46 -24.12 4.18
C ASN A 253 19.32 -24.98 5.43
N ALA A 254 18.58 -26.09 5.38
CA ALA A 254 18.49 -27.03 6.50
C ALA A 254 19.85 -27.68 6.80
N HIS A 255 20.63 -28.02 5.78
CA HIS A 255 22.01 -28.49 5.96
C HIS A 255 22.91 -27.41 6.58
N ILE A 256 22.85 -26.17 6.07
CA ILE A 256 23.62 -25.05 6.63
C ILE A 256 23.24 -24.81 8.10
N LEU A 257 21.96 -24.80 8.42
CA LEU A 257 21.48 -24.66 9.81
C LEU A 257 21.99 -25.78 10.70
N THR A 258 22.03 -27.01 10.19
CA THR A 258 22.58 -28.16 10.92
C THR A 258 24.06 -27.94 11.24
N HIS A 259 24.87 -27.55 10.25
CA HIS A 259 26.29 -27.24 10.47
C HIS A 259 26.51 -26.09 11.46
N VAL A 260 25.70 -25.03 11.37
CA VAL A 260 25.77 -23.90 12.31
C VAL A 260 25.42 -24.36 13.72
N LYS A 261 24.39 -25.21 13.87
CA LYS A 261 24.00 -25.77 15.16
C LYS A 261 25.09 -26.65 15.77
N GLU A 262 25.75 -27.49 14.96
CA GLU A 262 26.88 -28.32 15.40
C GLU A 262 28.07 -27.46 15.86
N LYS A 263 28.44 -26.44 15.06
CA LYS A 263 29.50 -25.49 15.42
C LYS A 263 29.17 -24.74 16.71
N LEU A 264 27.93 -24.31 16.88
CA LEU A 264 27.46 -23.65 18.09
C LEU A 264 27.58 -24.58 19.31
N HIS A 265 27.12 -25.83 19.20
CA HIS A 265 27.27 -26.82 20.27
C HIS A 265 28.73 -27.06 20.64
N PHE A 266 29.62 -27.16 19.65
CA PHE A 266 31.05 -27.31 19.88
C PHE A 266 31.65 -26.13 20.63
N VAL A 267 31.35 -24.90 20.20
CA VAL A 267 31.83 -23.67 20.87
C VAL A 267 31.26 -23.54 22.28
N SER A 268 29.96 -23.84 22.48
CA SER A 268 29.35 -23.85 23.81
C SER A 268 30.04 -24.84 24.75
N ARG A 269 30.37 -26.04 24.26
CA ARG A 269 31.10 -27.03 25.06
C ARG A 269 32.51 -26.56 25.43
N GLN A 270 33.22 -25.89 24.51
CA GLN A 270 34.52 -25.28 24.84
C GLN A 270 34.37 -24.19 25.90
N LYS A 271 33.36 -23.32 25.77
CA LYS A 271 33.07 -22.27 26.75
C LYS A 271 32.82 -22.87 28.14
N GLU A 272 32.03 -23.93 28.24
CA GLU A 272 31.80 -24.64 29.51
C GLU A 272 33.09 -25.21 30.11
N GLY A 273 33.96 -25.79 29.26
CA GLY A 273 35.28 -26.25 29.67
C GLY A 273 36.16 -25.12 30.23
N LEU A 274 36.21 -23.98 29.53
CA LEU A 274 36.95 -22.80 29.98
C LEU A 274 36.40 -22.21 31.27
N ILE A 275 35.07 -22.13 31.44
CA ILE A 275 34.44 -21.70 32.69
C ILE A 275 34.84 -22.63 33.84
N THR A 276 34.87 -23.94 33.60
CA THR A 276 35.28 -24.91 34.62
C THR A 276 36.75 -24.75 34.98
N MET A 277 37.63 -24.52 34.00
CA MET A 277 39.05 -24.25 34.23
C MET A 277 39.26 -22.94 34.99
N GLN A 278 38.52 -21.87 34.62
CA GLN A 278 38.55 -20.60 35.31
C GLN A 278 38.16 -20.76 36.79
N LYS A 279 37.08 -21.49 37.07
CA LYS A 279 36.66 -21.79 38.45
C LYS A 279 37.73 -22.51 39.25
N LYS A 280 38.45 -23.48 38.66
CA LYS A 280 39.57 -24.17 39.32
C LYS A 280 40.72 -23.22 39.65
N ILE A 281 41.08 -22.35 38.71
CA ILE A 281 42.13 -21.35 38.95
C ILE A 281 41.71 -20.38 40.07
N ASP A 282 40.45 -19.94 40.08
CA ASP A 282 39.92 -19.08 41.14
C ASP A 282 39.96 -19.78 42.51
N THR A 283 39.60 -21.07 42.59
CA THR A 283 39.72 -21.83 43.84
C THR A 283 41.17 -21.96 44.28
N ASP A 284 42.07 -22.36 43.38
CA ASP A 284 43.50 -22.50 43.68
C ASP A 284 44.11 -21.16 44.15
N TYR A 285 43.71 -20.07 43.52
CA TYR A 285 44.12 -18.72 43.91
C TYR A 285 43.60 -18.33 45.30
N THR A 286 42.34 -18.64 45.62
CA THR A 286 41.77 -18.38 46.94
C THR A 286 42.46 -19.20 48.03
N GLU A 287 42.78 -20.46 47.76
CA GLU A 287 43.55 -21.32 48.67
C GLU A 287 44.97 -20.80 48.87
N ALA A 288 45.65 -20.42 47.79
CA ALA A 288 46.99 -19.84 47.87
C ALA A 288 46.99 -18.54 48.69
N ARG A 289 45.97 -17.68 48.51
CA ARG A 289 45.77 -16.49 49.35
C ARG A 289 45.55 -16.84 50.82
N ALA A 290 44.75 -17.86 51.12
CA ALA A 290 44.51 -18.30 52.50
C ALA A 290 45.80 -18.83 53.14
N LYS A 291 46.57 -19.68 52.44
CA LYS A 291 47.88 -20.19 52.88
C LYS A 291 48.88 -19.05 53.14
N LEU A 292 48.92 -18.05 52.26
CA LEU A 292 49.76 -16.88 52.44
C LEU A 292 49.34 -16.06 53.67
N ALA A 293 48.04 -15.87 53.89
CA ALA A 293 47.53 -15.17 55.06
C ALA A 293 47.92 -15.89 56.37
N THR A 294 47.74 -17.22 56.43
CA THR A 294 48.16 -18.01 57.60
C THR A 294 49.67 -17.96 57.83
N ALA A 295 50.46 -18.02 56.77
CA ALA A 295 51.92 -17.90 56.87
C ALA A 295 52.36 -16.51 57.36
N ARG A 296 51.69 -15.43 56.92
CA ARG A 296 51.94 -14.06 57.43
C ARG A 296 51.63 -13.96 58.92
N ILE A 297 50.47 -14.47 59.36
CA ILE A 297 50.09 -14.50 60.78
C ILE A 297 51.13 -15.27 61.61
N HIS A 298 51.56 -16.45 61.14
CA HIS A 298 52.57 -17.24 61.84
C HIS A 298 53.91 -16.52 61.94
N ARG A 299 54.38 -15.94 60.83
CA ARG A 299 55.60 -15.12 60.79
C ARG A 299 55.52 -13.96 61.78
N ASP A 300 54.39 -13.25 61.79
CA ASP A 300 54.19 -12.09 62.67
C ASP A 300 54.17 -12.53 64.14
N LYS A 301 53.52 -13.66 64.46
CA LYS A 301 53.56 -14.26 65.80
C LYS A 301 54.98 -14.64 66.23
N VAL A 302 55.74 -15.34 65.38
CA VAL A 302 57.14 -15.71 65.67
C VAL A 302 58.01 -14.46 65.86
N ARG A 303 57.77 -13.41 65.07
CA ARG A 303 58.47 -12.14 65.21
C ARG A 303 58.15 -11.47 66.56
N ASP A 304 56.89 -11.46 66.95
CA ASP A 304 56.45 -10.92 68.24
C ASP A 304 56.99 -11.73 69.42
N ASP A 305 56.92 -13.07 69.36
CA ASP A 305 57.48 -13.98 70.35
C ASP A 305 59.01 -13.81 70.47
N ASN A 306 59.73 -13.69 69.34
CA ASN A 306 61.17 -13.41 69.34
C ASN A 306 61.48 -12.04 69.98
N SER A 307 60.69 -11.01 69.67
CA SER A 307 60.82 -9.69 70.30
C SER A 307 60.57 -9.76 71.81
N ASN A 308 59.56 -10.52 72.24
CA ASN A 308 59.22 -10.71 73.64
C ASN A 308 60.29 -11.52 74.38
N LEU A 309 60.80 -12.61 73.79
CA LEU A 309 61.91 -13.38 74.34
C LEU A 309 63.17 -12.53 74.48
N LYS A 310 63.50 -11.71 73.48
CA LYS A 310 64.62 -10.76 73.59
C LYS A 310 64.43 -9.78 74.75
N LYS A 311 63.20 -9.32 75.01
CA LYS A 311 62.89 -8.45 76.16
C LYS A 311 62.98 -9.21 77.49
N SER A 312 62.49 -10.45 77.57
CA SER A 312 62.43 -11.23 78.81
C SER A 312 63.76 -11.89 79.19
N SER A 313 64.61 -12.22 78.22
CA SER A 313 65.92 -12.85 78.46
C SER A 313 66.96 -11.91 79.09
N GLY A 314 66.64 -10.63 79.29
CA GLY A 314 67.54 -9.67 79.94
C GLY A 314 68.88 -9.58 79.22
N LEU A 315 69.98 -9.77 79.95
CA LEU A 315 71.33 -9.79 79.38
C LEU A 315 71.64 -11.05 78.56
N ILE A 316 70.84 -12.12 78.66
CA ILE A 316 71.08 -13.38 77.95
C ILE A 316 70.84 -13.16 76.45
N GLY A 317 71.94 -13.04 75.70
CA GLY A 317 71.96 -12.69 74.27
C GLY A 317 72.73 -11.41 73.95
N MET A 318 73.05 -10.59 74.96
CA MET A 318 73.93 -9.42 74.85
C MET A 318 75.30 -9.77 75.42
N THR A 319 76.10 -10.49 74.64
CA THR A 319 77.42 -11.03 75.04
C THR A 319 78.35 -9.95 75.59
N ASP A 320 78.35 -8.77 74.97
CA ASP A 320 79.22 -7.66 75.36
C ASP A 320 78.86 -7.13 76.75
N LEU A 321 77.56 -7.01 77.03
CA LEU A 321 77.07 -6.54 78.32
C LEU A 321 77.26 -7.60 79.43
N LEU A 322 77.21 -8.90 79.07
CA LEU A 322 77.58 -9.99 79.97
C LEU A 322 79.06 -9.91 80.37
N TYR A 323 79.93 -9.69 79.38
CA TYR A 323 81.37 -9.59 79.58
C TYR A 323 81.73 -8.38 80.45
N ASP A 324 81.07 -7.25 80.22
CA ASP A 324 81.21 -6.07 81.08
C ASP A 324 80.72 -6.32 82.51
N PHE A 325 79.60 -7.03 82.68
CA PHE A 325 79.10 -7.40 84.01
C PHE A 325 80.07 -8.34 84.74
N GLU A 326 80.61 -9.33 84.04
CA GLU A 326 81.62 -10.26 84.57
C GLU A 326 82.89 -9.50 84.99
N ASN A 327 83.41 -8.63 84.12
CA ASN A 327 84.56 -7.78 84.44
C ASN A 327 84.28 -6.89 85.65
N ARG A 328 83.10 -6.25 85.72
CA ARG A 328 82.70 -5.41 86.84
C ARG A 328 82.59 -6.22 88.13
N SER A 329 82.07 -7.45 88.06
CA SER A 329 81.99 -8.35 89.21
C SER A 329 83.37 -8.73 89.73
N ASN A 330 84.29 -9.09 88.82
CA ASN A 330 85.69 -9.39 89.14
C ASN A 330 86.41 -8.17 89.75
N GLU A 331 86.19 -6.96 89.21
CA GLU A 331 86.70 -5.72 89.79
C GLU A 331 86.16 -5.50 91.21
N LEU A 332 84.88 -5.77 91.45
CA LEU A 332 84.24 -5.60 92.74
C LEU A 332 84.78 -6.60 93.78
N GLU A 333 85.04 -7.84 93.37
CA GLU A 333 85.68 -8.86 94.20
C GLU A 333 87.11 -8.44 94.57
N LEU A 334 87.90 -7.98 93.60
CA LEU A 334 89.24 -7.44 93.86
C LEU A 334 89.21 -6.23 94.82
N MET A 335 88.20 -5.36 94.71
CA MET A 335 88.04 -4.23 95.63
C MET A 335 87.62 -4.68 97.04
N LYS A 336 86.79 -5.72 97.17
CA LYS A 336 86.47 -6.32 98.47
C LYS A 336 87.72 -6.90 99.12
N ASP A 337 88.55 -7.61 98.37
CA ASP A 337 89.82 -8.14 98.87
C ASP A 337 90.73 -7.02 99.37
N LYS A 338 90.88 -5.94 98.60
CA LYS A 338 91.61 -4.73 99.04
C LYS A 338 91.04 -4.12 100.31
N VAL A 339 89.71 -4.07 100.46
CA VAL A 339 89.08 -3.59 101.70
C VAL A 339 89.45 -4.50 102.87
N THR A 340 89.43 -5.83 102.70
CA THR A 340 89.84 -6.76 103.76
C THR A 340 91.32 -6.63 104.11
N GLU A 341 92.18 -6.41 103.12
CA GLU A 341 93.61 -6.16 103.30
C GLU A 341 93.85 -4.85 104.05
N LEU A 342 93.15 -3.77 103.68
CA LEU A 342 93.23 -2.49 104.39
C LEU A 342 92.67 -2.58 105.82
N GLN A 343 91.61 -3.37 106.04
CA GLN A 343 91.12 -3.67 107.39
C GLN A 343 92.14 -4.48 108.21
N GLN A 344 92.88 -5.40 107.58
CA GLN A 344 94.02 -6.08 108.21
C GLN A 344 95.13 -5.09 108.56
N LYS A 345 95.58 -4.25 107.62
CA LYS A 345 96.59 -3.21 107.87
C LYS A 345 96.17 -2.22 108.95
N TRP A 346 94.89 -1.83 108.99
CA TRP A 346 94.37 -0.99 110.05
C TRP A 346 94.40 -1.70 111.40
N ARG A 347 94.03 -2.99 111.46
CA ARG A 347 94.18 -3.81 112.68
C ARG A 347 95.64 -3.91 113.14
N ASP A 348 96.57 -4.09 112.21
CA ASP A 348 98.01 -4.19 112.51
C ASP A 348 98.58 -2.86 113.00
N LEU A 349 98.18 -1.73 112.41
CA LEU A 349 98.53 -0.38 112.86
C LEU A 349 97.94 -0.04 114.23
N VAL A 350 96.70 -0.43 114.50
CA VAL A 350 96.08 -0.28 115.82
C VAL A 350 96.82 -1.12 116.86
N ALA A 351 97.24 -2.34 116.51
CA ALA A 351 98.08 -3.17 117.38
C ALA A 351 99.45 -2.52 117.64
N MET A 352 100.08 -1.94 116.62
CA MET A 352 101.35 -1.22 116.75
C MET A 352 101.23 0.08 117.57
N GLN A 353 100.10 0.80 117.46
CA GLN A 353 99.81 1.96 118.29
C GLN A 353 99.64 1.54 119.76
N HIS A 354 98.94 0.44 120.02
CA HIS A 354 98.80 -0.12 121.36
C HIS A 354 100.16 -0.57 121.95
N GLU A 355 101.08 -1.05 121.12
CA GLU A 355 102.45 -1.43 121.51
C GLU A 355 103.35 -0.21 121.80
N LEU A 356 103.16 0.89 121.08
CA LEU A 356 103.84 2.17 121.33
C LEU A 356 103.31 2.87 122.59
N GLU A 357 102.00 2.85 122.82
CA GLU A 357 101.39 3.36 124.04
C GLU A 357 101.81 2.54 125.27
N ALA A 358 102.00 1.22 125.12
CA ALA A 358 102.56 0.36 126.17
C ALA A 358 104.05 0.65 126.48
N LYS A 359 104.86 1.05 125.48
CA LYS A 359 106.27 1.43 125.66
C LYS A 359 106.47 2.81 126.31
N ILE A 360 105.49 3.70 126.25
CA ILE A 360 105.53 5.03 126.89
C ILE A 360 105.14 4.96 128.38
N ALA A 361 104.44 3.91 128.83
CA ALA A 361 103.94 3.79 130.20
C ALA A 361 104.93 3.15 131.22
N GLN A 362 106.09 2.62 130.80
CA GLN A 362 106.94 1.77 131.66
C GLN A 362 108.31 2.30 132.11
N HIS A 363 108.69 3.59 131.94
CA HIS A 363 109.88 4.11 132.63
C HIS A 363 109.80 5.57 133.16
N PRO A 364 110.39 5.87 134.35
CA PRO A 364 110.15 7.03 135.24
C PRO A 364 111.20 8.16 135.07
N PRO A 365 111.11 9.29 135.83
CA PRO A 365 111.80 10.54 135.47
C PRO A 365 113.28 10.61 135.89
N LEU A 366 114.01 11.39 135.08
CA LEU A 366 115.26 12.15 135.30
C LEU A 366 116.59 11.37 135.40
N ASP A 367 117.56 11.78 134.56
CA ASP A 367 118.61 12.66 135.08
C ASP A 367 119.16 13.61 133.99
N PRO A 368 119.46 14.88 134.32
CA PRO A 368 119.83 15.93 133.39
C PRO A 368 121.34 16.00 133.26
N THR A 369 121.88 15.74 132.07
CA THR A 369 123.11 16.36 131.57
C THR A 369 123.42 15.74 130.22
N LEU A 370 124.02 16.56 129.36
CA LEU A 370 124.49 16.25 128.01
C LEU A 370 123.38 16.34 126.96
N LEU A 371 123.13 17.58 126.54
CA LEU A 371 123.87 18.26 125.46
C LEU A 371 123.14 18.01 124.14
N ARG A 372 122.49 19.06 123.65
CA ARG A 372 123.03 19.89 122.57
C ARG A 372 123.15 19.09 121.27
N MET A 373 122.28 19.40 120.33
CA MET A 373 122.53 20.31 119.19
C MET A 373 121.36 20.06 118.22
N ASN A 374 120.47 21.02 118.01
CA ASN A 374 120.54 21.95 116.87
C ASN A 374 120.91 21.26 115.55
N ARG A 375 119.90 20.90 114.75
CA ARG A 375 119.57 21.58 113.50
C ARG A 375 118.21 21.18 112.98
#